data_AF-A0A7C4GXL9-F1
#
_entry.id   AF-A0A7C4GXL9-F1
#
_cell.length_a   1.000
_cell.length_b   1.000
_cell.length_c   1.000
_cell.angle_alpha   90.00
_cell.angle_beta   90.00
_cell.angle_gamma   90.00
#
_symmetry.space_group_name_H-M   'P 1'
#
loop_
_entity.id
_entity.type
_entity.pdbx_description
1 polymer ?
#
loop_
_entity_poly.entity_id
_entity_poly.type
_entity_poly.pdbx_seq_one_letter_code
_entity_poly.pdbx_strand_id
1 'polypeptide(L)' 'MLPSLSVVIPTLNRPKALRHTLIDLLKQDYPIGRWEIVVVDQSDIETQLPPYSGVSLRHLRTTKK' A
#
# COMPACT_ATOMS: atom_id res chain seq x y z
N MET A 1 2.51 9.34 -18.24
CA MET A 1 2.77 7.93 -18.59
C MET A 1 1.97 7.05 -17.65
N LEU A 2 1.51 5.88 -18.11
CA LEU A 2 0.90 4.87 -17.23
C LEU A 2 1.99 4.04 -16.54
N PRO A 3 1.77 3.59 -15.29
CA PRO A 3 2.71 2.68 -14.63
C PRO A 3 2.82 1.38 -15.42
N SER A 4 4.04 0.85 -15.52
CA SER A 4 4.29 -0.47 -16.13
C SER A 4 4.27 -1.61 -15.12
N LEU A 5 4.24 -1.29 -13.83
CA LEU A 5 4.22 -2.24 -12.71
C LEU A 5 3.31 -1.72 -11.60
N SER A 6 2.46 -2.58 -11.07
CA SER A 6 1.63 -2.28 -9.90
C SER A 6 1.83 -3.35 -8.83
N VAL A 7 2.18 -2.94 -7.61
CA VAL A 7 2.28 -3.81 -6.45
C VAL A 7 0.99 -3.71 -5.66
N VAL A 8 0.18 -4.77 -5.67
CA VAL A 8 -1.10 -4.81 -4.96
C VAL A 8 -0.94 -5.56 -3.64
N ILE A 9 -1.24 -4.91 -2.52
CA ILE A 9 -1.09 -5.46 -1.17
C ILE A 9 -2.45 -5.57 -0.49
N PRO A 10 -3.15 -6.71 -0.60
CA PRO A 10 -4.30 -6.99 0.23
C PRO A 10 -3.85 -7.26 1.67
N THR A 11 -4.48 -6.61 2.64
CA THR A 11 -4.15 -6.76 4.05
C THR A 11 -5.39 -6.70 4.93
N LEU A 12 -5.36 -7.47 6.02
CA LEU A 12 -6.42 -7.54 7.04
C LEU A 12 -5.75 -7.58 8.41
N ASN A 13 -5.89 -6.51 9.21
CA ASN A 13 -5.40 -6.42 10.58
C ASN A 13 -3.90 -6.77 10.73
N ARG A 14 -3.05 -6.46 9.74
CA ARG A 14 -1.58 -6.71 9.79
C ARG A 14 -0.74 -5.44 9.72
N PRO A 15 -0.90 -4.50 10.68
CA PRO A 15 -0.29 -3.18 10.57
C PRO A 15 1.24 -3.19 10.59
N LYS A 16 1.86 -4.04 11.44
CA LYS A 16 3.32 -4.17 11.52
C LYS A 16 3.93 -4.72 10.23
N ALA A 17 3.35 -5.79 9.68
CA ALA A 17 3.85 -6.41 8.46
C ALA A 17 3.72 -5.45 7.28
N LEU A 18 2.56 -4.80 7.12
CA LEU A 18 2.37 -3.81 6.06
C LEU A 18 3.40 -2.69 6.16
N ARG A 19 3.62 -2.14 7.37
CA ARG A 19 4.60 -1.06 7.56
C ARG A 19 5.99 -1.47 7.08
N HIS A 20 6.47 -2.65 7.45
CA HIS A 20 7.78 -3.13 7.01
C HIS A 20 7.81 -3.34 5.49
N THR A 21 6.77 -3.95 4.92
CA THR A 21 6.66 -4.12 3.46
C THR A 21 6.72 -2.77 2.73
N LEU A 22 5.99 -1.76 3.19
CA LEU A 22 6.01 -0.43 2.58
C LEU A 22 7.39 0.24 2.69
N ILE A 23 8.06 0.13 3.85
CA ILE A 23 9.43 0.64 4.03
C ILE A 23 10.39 0.00 3.05
N ASP A 24 10.29 -1.32 2.83
CA ASP A 24 11.20 -2.03 1.92
C ASP A 24 10.89 -1.78 0.45
N LEU A 25 9.61 -1.62 0.09
CA LEU A 25 9.22 -1.21 -1.25
C LEU A 25 9.72 0.21 -1.57
N LEU A 26 9.67 1.15 -0.62
CA LEU A 26 10.16 2.51 -0.85
C LEU A 26 11.69 2.60 -1.07
N LYS A 27 12.45 1.53 -0.78
CA LYS A 27 13.89 1.46 -1.04
C LYS A 27 14.24 0.98 -2.46
N GLN A 28 13.25 0.54 -3.24
CA GLN A 28 13.52 0.04 -4.60
C GLN A 28 14.03 1.17 -5.49
N ASP A 29 14.96 0.86 -6.38
CA ASP A 29 15.55 1.75 -7.37
C ASP A 29 14.76 1.76 -8.70
N TYR A 30 13.54 1.20 -8.70
CA TYR A 30 12.67 1.20 -9.88
C TYR A 30 12.27 2.64 -10.25
N PRO A 31 12.27 3.01 -11.55
CA PRO A 31 12.06 4.39 -11.97
C PRO A 31 10.79 5.02 -11.39
N ILE A 32 10.95 6.19 -10.78
CA ILE A 32 9.85 6.98 -10.21
C ILE A 32 8.79 7.25 -11.29
N GLY A 33 7.52 7.09 -10.94
CA GLY A 33 6.41 7.30 -11.86
C GLY A 33 6.20 6.19 -12.90
N ARG A 34 7.02 5.12 -12.88
CA ARG A 34 6.82 3.90 -13.69
C ARG A 34 6.18 2.76 -12.91
N TRP A 35 5.95 2.94 -11.61
CA TRP A 35 5.31 1.96 -10.76
C TRP A 35 4.46 2.60 -9.66
N GLU A 36 3.56 1.79 -9.12
CA GLU A 36 2.66 2.15 -8.05
C GLU A 36 2.55 1.04 -7.00
N ILE A 37 2.13 1.43 -5.80
CA ILE A 37 1.76 0.55 -4.70
C ILE A 37 0.29 0.82 -4.40
N VAL A 38 -0.54 -0.23 -4.44
CA VAL A 38 -1.96 -0.16 -4.10
C VAL A 38 -2.21 -1.03 -2.88
N VAL A 39 -2.49 -0.42 -1.73
CA VAL A 39 -2.87 -1.11 -0.51
C VAL A 39 -4.38 -1.28 -0.49
N VAL A 40 -4.85 -2.52 -0.40
CA VAL A 40 -6.27 -2.85 -0.19
C VAL A 40 -6.44 -3.26 1.26
N ASP A 41 -6.98 -2.33 2.05
CA ASP A 41 -7.06 -2.43 3.50
C ASP A 41 -8.46 -2.81 3.95
N GLN A 42 -8.55 -3.95 4.63
CA GLN A 42 -9.76 -4.48 5.24
C GLN A 42 -9.70 -4.42 6.77
N SER A 43 -8.84 -3.58 7.34
CA SER A 43 -8.72 -3.50 8.79
C SER A 43 -10.01 -3.07 9.47
N ASP A 44 -10.26 -3.64 10.64
CA ASP A 44 -11.25 -3.09 11.57
C ASP A 44 -10.83 -1.68 12.06
N ILE A 45 -11.74 -1.03 12.81
CA ILE A 45 -11.53 0.33 13.32
C ILE A 45 -10.35 0.38 14.30
N GLU A 46 -10.15 -0.68 15.11
CA GLU A 46 -9.12 -0.72 16.16
C GLU A 46 -7.71 -0.93 15.59
N THR A 47 -7.57 -1.68 14.49
CA THR A 47 -6.29 -1.86 13.79
C THR A 47 -6.15 -0.97 12.57
N GLN A 48 -6.93 0.11 12.50
CA GLN A 48 -6.86 1.06 11.40
C GLN A 48 -5.46 1.63 11.24
N LEU A 49 -4.95 1.47 10.03
CA LEU A 49 -3.67 2.03 9.63
C LEU A 49 -3.79 3.54 9.43
N PRO A 50 -2.73 4.32 9.76
CA PRO A 50 -2.68 5.72 9.38
C PRO A 50 -2.75 5.84 7.85
N PRO A 51 -3.36 6.92 7.31
CA PRO A 51 -3.39 7.12 5.87
C PRO A 51 -1.97 7.25 5.34
N TYR A 52 -1.59 6.33 4.45
CA TYR A 52 -0.33 6.41 3.73
C TYR A 52 -0.52 7.29 2.49
N SER A 53 0.30 8.32 2.33
CA SER A 53 0.28 9.20 1.15
C SER A 53 1.68 9.36 0.56
N GLY A 54 1.74 9.36 -0.77
CA GLY A 54 2.98 9.50 -1.53
C GLY A 54 2.70 9.39 -3.03
N VAL A 55 3.62 9.89 -3.87
CA VAL A 55 3.41 10.03 -5.33
C VAL A 55 3.07 8.70 -6.02
N SER A 56 3.49 7.58 -5.44
CA SER A 56 3.27 6.23 -5.98
C SER A 56 2.40 5.32 -5.08
N LEU A 57 1.87 5.80 -3.94
CA LEU A 57 1.12 4.96 -3.01
C LEU A 57 -0.36 5.36 -2.98
N ARG A 58 -1.23 4.38 -3.27
CA ARG A 58 -2.68 4.49 -3.12
C ARG A 58 -3.15 3.55 -2.01
N HIS A 59 -3.95 4.08 -1.08
CA HIS A 59 -4.56 3.31 -0.01
C HIS A 59 -6.07 3.26 -0.24
N LEU A 60 -6.57 2.07 -0.55
CA LEU A 60 -7.98 1.79 -0.78
C LEU A 60 -8.53 1.03 0.43
N ARG A 61 -9.50 1.61 1.12
CA ARG A 61 -10.20 0.93 2.20
C ARG A 61 -11.47 0.27 1.68
N THR A 62 -11.70 -0.97 2.10
CA THR A 62 -12.90 -1.72 1.75
C THR A 62 -13.45 -2.46 2.96
N THR A 63 -14.77 -2.55 3.08
CA THR A 63 -15.45 -3.34 4.09
C THR A 63 -15.61 -4.78 3.60
N LYS A 64 -15.62 -5.75 4.52
CA LYS A 64 -16.05 -7.12 4.18
C LYS A 64 -17.47 -7.05 3.60
N LYS A 65 -17.68 -7.70 2.45
CA LYS A 65 -19.02 -8.02 1.95
C LYS A 65 -19.67 -9.06 2.85
#